data_AF-A0A3N2DDR5-F1
#
_entry.id   AF-A0A3N2DDR5-F1
#
_cell.length_a   1.000
_cell.length_b   1.000
_cell.length_c   1.000
_cell.angle_alpha   90.00
_cell.angle_beta   90.00
_cell.angle_gamma   90.00
#
_symmetry.space_group_name_H-M   'P 1'
#
loop_
_entity.id
_entity.type
_entity.pdbx_description
1 polymer ?
#
loop_
_entity_poly.entity_id
_entity_poly.type
_entity_poly.pdbx_seq_one_letter_code
_entity_poly.pdbx_strand_id
1 'polypeptide(L)'
;MRLSDTQILENLLDALDRLFDRECKVIDLHALLYASQVALREGSTAIELGHYTIAVSALVRGGAAEDIQREEALEITNNLRAELNELLPAS
;
A
#
# COMPACT_ATOMS: atom_id res chain seq x y z
N MET A 1 13.06 4.78 -13.17
CA MET A 1 11.62 4.60 -12.94
C MET A 1 10.86 5.40 -13.99
N ARG A 2 9.80 4.86 -14.59
CA ARG A 2 8.96 5.65 -15.52
C ARG A 2 8.17 6.68 -14.70
N LEU A 3 7.80 7.80 -15.30
CA LEU A 3 6.99 8.83 -14.63
C LEU A 3 5.65 8.26 -14.11
N SER A 4 5.07 7.32 -14.87
CA SER A 4 3.87 6.58 -14.45
C SER A 4 4.09 5.73 -13.20
N ASP A 5 5.25 5.09 -13.09
CA ASP A 5 5.56 4.19 -11.98
C ASP A 5 5.76 5.02 -10.70
N THR A 6 6.45 6.17 -10.80
CA THR A 6 6.57 7.13 -9.70
C THR A 6 5.21 7.57 -9.19
N GLN A 7 4.31 7.98 -10.09
CA GLN A 7 2.96 8.42 -9.72
C GLN A 7 2.16 7.32 -9.00
N ILE A 8 2.30 6.06 -9.44
CA ILE A 8 1.65 4.91 -8.79
C ILE A 8 2.18 4.73 -7.36
N LEU A 9 3.49 4.84 -7.17
CA LEU A 9 4.12 4.70 -5.85
C LEU A 9 3.79 5.88 -4.92
N GLU A 10 3.72 7.10 -5.45
CA GLU A 10 3.27 8.30 -4.70
C GLU A 10 1.82 8.13 -4.23
N ASN A 11 0.92 7.71 -5.11
CA ASN A 11 -0.48 7.44 -4.74
C ASN A 11 -0.58 6.35 -3.68
N LEU A 12 0.30 5.34 -3.75
CA LEU A 12 0.34 4.27 -2.76
C LEU A 12 0.85 4.78 -1.41
N LEU A 13 1.89 5.63 -1.39
CA LEU A 13 2.38 6.27 -0.16
C LEU A 13 1.29 7.15 0.47
N ASP A 14 0.62 7.98 -0.32
CA ASP A 14 -0.51 8.80 0.14
C ASP A 14 -1.61 7.95 0.78
N ALA A 15 -1.97 6.82 0.18
CA ALA A 15 -2.98 5.93 0.75
C ALA A 15 -2.55 5.28 2.08
N LEU A 16 -1.25 5.01 2.26
CA LEU A 16 -0.70 4.50 3.52
C LEU A 16 -0.73 5.57 4.61
N ASP A 17 -0.38 6.81 4.29
CA ASP A 17 -0.49 7.94 5.21
C ASP A 17 -1.95 8.21 5.60
N ARG A 18 -2.86 8.18 4.63
CA ARG A 18 -4.30 8.30 4.89
C ARG A 18 -4.85 7.14 5.73
N LEU A 19 -4.32 5.92 5.62
CA LEU A 19 -4.69 4.83 6.52
C LEU A 19 -4.26 5.13 7.96
N PHE A 20 -3.05 5.68 8.13
CA PHE A 20 -2.52 6.10 9.44
C PHE A 20 -3.41 7.19 10.06
N ASP A 21 -3.78 8.20 9.27
CA ASP A 21 -4.63 9.33 9.67
C ASP A 21 -6.13 9.00 9.77
N ARG A 22 -6.53 7.74 9.53
CA ARG A 22 -7.92 7.25 9.56
C ARG A 22 -8.82 7.85 8.46
N GLU A 23 -8.24 8.30 7.37
CA GLU A 23 -8.90 8.86 6.19
C GLU A 23 -9.05 7.86 5.03
N CYS A 24 -8.59 6.61 5.24
CA CYS A 24 -8.66 5.51 4.30
C CYS A 24 -9.06 4.22 5.02
N LYS A 25 -9.90 3.38 4.39
CA LYS A 25 -10.24 2.06 4.91
C LYS A 25 -9.27 0.99 4.38
N VAL A 26 -9.11 -0.09 5.14
CA VAL A 26 -8.24 -1.23 4.75
C VAL A 26 -8.68 -1.85 3.41
N ILE A 27 -9.98 -1.87 3.12
CA ILE A 27 -10.50 -2.35 1.83
C ILE A 27 -10.05 -1.46 0.65
N ASP A 28 -10.01 -0.15 0.84
CA ASP A 28 -9.59 0.79 -0.20
C ASP A 28 -8.08 0.67 -0.43
N LEU A 29 -7.30 0.54 0.65
CA LEU A 29 -5.87 0.26 0.57
C LEU A 29 -5.58 -1.07 -0.17
N HIS A 30 -6.33 -2.13 0.14
CA HIS A 30 -6.21 -3.42 -0.58
C HIS A 30 -6.45 -3.24 -2.08
N ALA A 31 -7.51 -2.52 -2.47
CA ALA A 31 -7.83 -2.29 -3.87
C ALA A 31 -6.70 -1.53 -4.59
N LEU A 32 -6.13 -0.52 -3.93
CA LEU A 32 -5.00 0.23 -4.49
C LEU A 32 -3.73 -0.62 -4.58
N LEU A 33 -3.37 -1.37 -3.53
CA LEU A 33 -2.23 -2.29 -3.53
C LEU A 33 -2.29 -3.27 -4.70
N TYR A 34 -3.46 -3.90 -4.89
CA TYR A 34 -3.68 -4.83 -5.99
C TYR A 34 -3.54 -4.15 -7.36
N ALA A 35 -4.16 -2.98 -7.54
CA ALA A 35 -4.07 -2.23 -8.80
C ALA A 35 -2.62 -1.80 -9.10
N SER A 36 -1.91 -1.29 -8.09
CA SER A 36 -0.50 -0.91 -8.19
C SER A 36 0.39 -2.10 -8.50
N GLN A 37 0.17 -3.25 -7.85
CA GLN A 37 0.90 -4.48 -8.15
C GLN A 37 0.72 -4.89 -9.62
N VAL A 38 -0.50 -4.83 -10.15
CA VAL A 38 -0.79 -5.17 -11.55
C VAL A 38 -0.11 -4.17 -12.49
N ALA A 39 -0.20 -2.86 -12.20
CA ALA A 39 0.37 -1.82 -13.04
C ALA A 39 1.91 -1.85 -13.07
N LEU A 40 2.56 -2.19 -11.96
CA LEU A 40 4.01 -2.21 -11.83
C LEU A 40 4.68 -3.50 -12.34
N ARG A 41 3.92 -4.58 -12.61
CA ARG A 41 4.45 -5.85 -13.13
C ARG A 41 5.23 -5.73 -14.44
N GLU A 42 4.89 -4.75 -15.27
CA GLU A 42 5.57 -4.48 -16.56
C GLU A 42 6.64 -3.38 -16.46
N GLY A 43 6.80 -2.81 -15.26
CA GLY A 43 7.75 -1.74 -14.95
C GLY A 43 9.13 -2.27 -14.57
N SER A 44 10.08 -1.34 -14.42
CA SER A 44 11.44 -1.64 -13.94
C SER A 44 11.60 -1.41 -12.43
N THR A 45 10.49 -1.36 -11.69
CA THR A 45 10.46 -1.01 -10.27
C THR A 45 10.71 -2.26 -9.43
N ALA A 46 11.67 -2.20 -8.51
CA ALA A 46 12.08 -3.34 -7.70
C ALA A 46 11.19 -3.61 -6.46
N ILE A 47 10.15 -2.81 -6.25
CA ILE A 47 9.25 -2.96 -5.10
C ILE A 47 8.37 -4.19 -5.29
N GLU A 48 8.41 -5.08 -4.30
CA GLU A 48 7.50 -6.22 -4.20
C GLU A 48 6.24 -5.77 -3.46
N LEU A 49 5.09 -5.80 -4.14
CA LEU A 49 3.77 -5.49 -3.57
C LEU A 49 2.90 -6.72 -3.28
N GLY A 50 3.32 -7.89 -3.75
CA GLY A 50 2.56 -9.13 -3.67
C GLY A 50 2.31 -9.60 -2.24
N HIS A 51 3.33 -9.58 -1.37
CA HIS A 51 3.13 -10.03 0.01
C HIS A 51 2.23 -9.06 0.80
N TYR A 52 2.38 -7.75 0.59
CA TYR A 52 1.51 -6.74 1.20
C TYR A 52 0.06 -6.91 0.72
N THR A 53 -0.14 -7.10 -0.58
CA THR A 53 -1.48 -7.32 -1.16
C THR A 53 -2.17 -8.54 -0.56
N ILE A 54 -1.45 -9.67 -0.45
CA ILE A 54 -1.99 -10.91 0.13
C ILE A 54 -2.34 -10.72 1.61
N ALA A 55 -1.43 -10.15 2.40
CA ALA A 55 -1.63 -9.95 3.83
C ALA A 55 -2.83 -9.04 4.12
N VAL A 56 -2.93 -7.90 3.42
CA VAL A 56 -4.04 -6.96 3.59
C VAL A 56 -5.36 -7.55 3.09
N SER A 57 -5.34 -8.39 2.04
CA SER A 57 -6.53 -9.15 1.59
C SER A 57 -7.07 -10.09 2.67
N ALA A 58 -6.18 -10.73 3.44
CA ALA A 58 -6.58 -11.61 4.53
C ALA A 58 -7.31 -10.86 5.65
N LEU A 59 -6.86 -9.64 5.99
CA LEU A 59 -7.51 -8.78 6.98
C LEU A 59 -8.94 -8.43 6.58
N VAL A 60 -9.10 -7.98 5.34
CA VAL A 60 -10.41 -7.63 4.77
C VAL A 60 -11.38 -8.81 4.83
N ARG A 61 -10.90 -10.02 4.47
CA ARG A 61 -11.72 -11.24 4.46
C ARG A 61 -11.97 -11.82 5.85
N GLY A 62 -11.13 -11.50 6.83
CA GLY A 62 -11.24 -12.00 8.20
C GLY A 62 -12.44 -11.48 8.97
N GLY A 63 -13.08 -10.40 8.51
CA GLY A 63 -14.30 -9.86 9.12
C GLY A 63 -14.12 -9.27 10.52
N ALA A 64 -12.88 -9.00 10.94
CA ALA A 64 -12.60 -8.26 12.16
C ALA A 64 -13.18 -6.84 12.11
N ALA A 65 -13.33 -6.20 13.27
CA ALA A 65 -13.77 -4.80 13.35
C ALA A 65 -12.79 -3.87 12.61
N GLU A 66 -13.29 -2.77 12.04
CA GLU A 66 -12.48 -1.84 11.22
C GLU A 66 -11.25 -1.31 11.96
N ASP A 67 -11.37 -1.03 13.26
CA ASP A 67 -10.23 -0.55 14.08
C ASP A 67 -9.11 -1.61 14.20
N ILE A 68 -9.48 -2.88 14.40
CA ILE A 68 -8.53 -3.99 14.50
C ILE A 68 -7.86 -4.23 13.14
N GLN A 69 -8.66 -4.24 12.06
CA GLN A 69 -8.13 -4.37 10.70
C GLN A 69 -7.12 -3.26 10.40
N ARG A 70 -7.41 -2.02 10.82
CA ARG A 70 -6.52 -0.88 10.60
C ARG A 70 -5.22 -1.02 11.37
N GLU A 71 -5.27 -1.38 12.65
CA GLU A 71 -4.07 -1.60 13.47
C GLU A 71 -3.17 -2.68 12.85
N GLU A 72 -3.73 -3.83 12.48
CA GLU A 72 -2.96 -4.91 11.83
C GLU A 72 -2.44 -4.50 10.45
N ALA A 73 -3.23 -3.76 9.66
CA ALA A 73 -2.79 -3.26 8.36
C ALA A 73 -1.60 -2.31 8.50
N LEU A 74 -1.63 -1.39 9.48
CA LEU A 74 -0.52 -0.46 9.73
C LEU A 74 0.77 -1.19 10.07
N GLU A 75 0.71 -2.25 10.89
CA GLU A 75 1.87 -3.09 11.19
C GLU A 75 2.42 -3.77 9.93
N ILE A 76 1.54 -4.37 9.13
CA ILE A 76 1.90 -5.06 7.88
C ILE A 76 2.55 -4.11 6.87
N THR A 77 2.03 -2.90 6.72
CA THR A 77 2.46 -1.97 5.67
C THR A 77 3.53 -0.97 6.10
N ASN A 78 3.97 -1.00 7.36
CA ASN A 78 4.97 -0.05 7.85
C ASN A 78 6.29 -0.12 7.08
N ASN A 79 6.73 -1.34 6.72
CA ASN A 79 7.95 -1.52 5.92
C ASN A 79 7.78 -0.95 4.50
N LEU A 80 6.62 -1.17 3.88
CA LEU A 80 6.31 -0.59 2.57
C LEU A 80 6.37 0.94 2.62
N ARG A 81 5.77 1.54 3.65
CA ARG A 81 5.79 2.99 3.84
C ARG A 81 7.23 3.52 3.97
N ALA A 82 8.09 2.84 4.72
CA ALA A 82 9.50 3.22 4.84
C ALA A 82 10.25 3.10 3.51
N GLU A 83 10.10 1.97 2.80
CA GLU A 83 10.71 1.75 1.49
C GLU A 83 10.29 2.81 0.47
N LEU A 84 9.00 3.18 0.44
CA LEU A 84 8.49 4.21 -0.46
C LEU A 84 9.05 5.60 -0.12
N ASN A 85 9.22 5.94 1.16
CA ASN A 85 9.85 7.20 1.58
C ASN A 85 11.32 7.28 1.20
N GLU A 86 12.05 6.16 1.15
CA GLU A 86 13.44 6.12 0.70
C GLU A 86 13.57 6.21 -0.83
N LEU A 87 12.61 5.62 -1.55
CA LEU A 87 12.63 5.53 -3.02
C LEU A 87 12.10 6.77 -3.71
N LEU A 88 11.12 7.44 -3.12
CA LEU A 88 10.51 8.64 -3.67
C LEU A 88 11.30 9.87 -3.21
N PRO A 89 11.57 10.83 -4.11
CA PRO A 89 12.21 12.07 -3.70
C PRO A 89 11.34 12.79 -2.67
N ALA A 90 11.97 13.34 -1.62
CA ALA A 90 11.30 14.25 -0.71
C ALA A 90 10.69 15.38 -1.54
N SER A 91 9.36 15.49 -1.51
CA SER A 91 8.61 16.52 -2.24
C SER A 91 8.83 17.90 -1.65
#